data_AF-A0A845LL97-F1
#
_entry.id   AF-A0A845LL97-F1
#
_cell.length_a   1.000
_cell.length_b   1.000
_cell.length_c   1.000
_cell.angle_alpha   90.00
_cell.angle_beta   90.00
_cell.angle_gamma   90.00
#
_symmetry.space_group_name_H-M   'P 1'
#
loop_
_entity.id
_entity.type
_entity.pdbx_description
1 polymer ?
#
loop_
_entity_poly.entity_id
_entity_poly.type
_entity_poly.pdbx_seq_one_letter_code
_entity_poly.pdbx_strand_id
1 'polypeptide(L)'
;MKVFARKTVLMVSLALLTLVLSVGCMNPEPEKPAGNQSEKNKKFIEASKELRDINELTLLDEYEIDLEGDGQMENVQMYTAAQKDPSGNIMWDDGQNWLLTVRGEDREYVLFEGYVQLGEIKYWAYTAGSDSKLHITTLQPGSASLQLMDFEYDSDKDGFEGTEIFNPENVNLMHSSVNVE
;
A
#
# COMPACT_ATOMS: atom_id res chain seq x y z
N MET A 1 29.10 27.17 -92.36
CA MET A 1 28.49 28.52 -92.45
C MET A 1 27.44 28.61 -91.34
N LYS A 2 27.58 29.61 -90.45
CA LYS A 2 26.57 30.34 -89.64
C LYS A 2 25.28 29.62 -89.15
N VAL A 3 24.73 29.81 -87.96
CA VAL A 3 24.92 30.77 -86.84
C VAL A 3 23.98 30.31 -85.70
N PHE A 4 24.49 30.39 -84.47
CA PHE A 4 23.88 30.72 -83.17
C PHE A 4 22.56 30.13 -82.62
N ALA A 5 22.72 29.88 -81.31
CA ALA A 5 21.85 30.20 -80.18
C ALA A 5 20.77 29.18 -79.78
N ARG A 6 21.00 28.56 -78.62
CA ARG A 6 20.24 28.86 -77.40
C ARG A 6 20.77 28.02 -76.24
N LYS A 7 20.98 28.67 -75.10
CA LYS A 7 20.57 28.25 -73.74
C LYS A 7 21.46 28.99 -72.75
N THR A 8 20.93 30.09 -72.22
CA THR A 8 21.48 30.76 -71.04
C THR A 8 21.31 29.82 -69.86
N VAL A 9 22.44 29.54 -69.23
CA VAL A 9 22.63 28.59 -68.14
C VAL A 9 22.39 29.29 -66.80
N LEU A 10 21.58 28.62 -65.99
CA LEU A 10 21.68 28.36 -64.55
C LEU A 10 22.76 29.12 -63.73
N MET A 11 22.35 29.45 -62.50
CA MET A 11 23.10 29.47 -61.23
C MET A 11 23.43 30.81 -60.57
N VAL A 12 22.80 30.97 -59.38
CA VAL A 12 23.40 31.35 -58.09
C VAL A 12 23.76 32.84 -57.99
N SER A 13 23.05 33.66 -57.22
CA SER A 13 23.26 33.87 -55.76
C SER A 13 22.35 35.00 -55.25
N LEU A 14 22.24 35.13 -53.92
CA LEU A 14 21.88 36.33 -53.11
C LEU A 14 20.40 36.40 -52.66
N ALA A 15 20.01 35.85 -51.50
CA ALA A 15 20.26 36.22 -50.10
C ALA A 15 19.23 37.22 -49.52
N LEU A 16 18.83 36.90 -48.27
CA LEU A 16 18.08 37.64 -47.25
C LEU A 16 16.54 37.55 -47.20
N LEU A 17 16.09 37.30 -45.96
CA LEU A 17 14.74 37.49 -45.39
C LEU A 17 13.69 36.45 -45.81
N THR A 18 13.33 35.47 -44.96
CA THR A 18 12.56 35.73 -43.74
C THR A 18 12.43 34.47 -42.86
N LEU A 19 12.33 34.72 -41.55
CA LEU A 19 11.75 33.88 -40.49
C LEU A 19 12.47 32.60 -40.04
N VAL A 20 13.40 32.82 -39.10
CA VAL A 20 13.73 31.90 -38.01
C VAL A 20 12.56 31.86 -37.02
N LEU A 21 12.44 30.73 -36.30
CA LEU A 21 11.69 30.46 -35.06
C LEU A 21 10.49 29.51 -35.20
N SER A 22 10.77 28.25 -35.49
CA SER A 22 9.92 27.12 -35.05
C SER A 22 10.76 26.03 -34.37
N VAL A 23 11.70 26.45 -33.51
CA VAL A 23 12.11 25.59 -32.39
C VAL A 23 11.31 26.13 -31.22
N GLY A 24 10.12 25.57 -31.01
CA GLY A 24 9.44 25.73 -29.75
C GLY A 24 10.36 25.13 -28.69
N CYS A 25 11.03 25.99 -27.93
CA CYS A 25 11.56 25.64 -26.63
C CYS A 25 10.35 25.24 -25.77
N MET A 26 9.98 23.96 -25.80
CA MET A 26 9.35 23.36 -24.63
C MET A 26 10.42 23.44 -23.54
N ASN A 27 10.38 24.51 -22.75
CA ASN A 27 11.03 24.51 -21.45
C ASN A 27 10.41 23.32 -20.70
N PRO A 28 11.17 22.28 -20.32
CA PRO A 28 10.66 21.36 -19.33
C PRO A 28 10.34 22.20 -18.11
N GLU A 29 9.09 22.14 -17.69
CA GLU A 29 8.68 22.63 -16.38
C GLU A 29 9.68 22.07 -15.37
N PRO A 30 10.26 22.90 -14.47
CA PRO A 30 11.21 22.37 -13.50
C PRO A 30 10.51 21.24 -12.76
N GLU A 31 11.02 20.02 -12.92
CA GLU A 31 10.58 18.88 -12.14
C GLU A 31 10.57 19.32 -10.70
N LYS A 32 9.36 19.43 -10.14
CA LYS A 32 9.17 19.63 -8.72
C LYS A 32 10.04 18.55 -8.06
N PRO A 33 11.03 18.90 -7.22
CA PRO A 33 11.83 17.88 -6.58
C PRO A 33 10.84 16.91 -5.93
N ALA A 34 10.94 15.63 -6.29
CA ALA A 34 10.21 14.57 -5.63
C ALA A 34 10.57 14.66 -4.15
N GLY A 35 9.74 15.39 -3.40
CA GLY A 35 9.91 15.52 -1.97
C GLY A 35 9.87 14.11 -1.41
N ASN A 36 10.80 13.81 -0.50
CA ASN A 36 10.79 12.58 0.30
C ASN A 36 9.38 12.28 0.81
N GLN A 37 8.61 11.48 0.06
CA GLN A 37 7.36 10.88 0.51
C GLN A 37 7.64 9.58 1.28
N SER A 38 8.88 9.08 1.26
CA SER A 38 9.24 7.79 1.86
C SER A 38 9.18 7.77 3.39
N GLU A 39 9.26 8.91 4.08
CA GLU A 39 9.26 8.95 5.55
C GLU A 39 7.87 9.15 6.17
N LYS A 40 6.92 9.79 5.46
CA LYS A 40 5.59 10.07 6.04
C LYS A 40 4.69 8.84 6.16
N ASN A 41 5.03 7.76 5.47
CA ASN A 41 4.19 6.58 5.35
C ASN A 41 4.61 5.45 6.30
N LYS A 42 5.55 5.71 7.21
CA LYS A 42 6.08 4.71 8.13
C LYS A 42 5.68 5.00 9.58
N LYS A 43 5.26 3.97 10.29
CA LYS A 43 4.91 4.00 11.71
C LYS A 43 5.50 2.77 12.39
N PHE A 44 6.28 3.00 13.43
CA PHE A 44 6.76 1.91 14.26
C PHE A 44 5.69 1.47 15.28
N ILE A 45 5.57 0.17 15.47
CA ILE A 45 4.64 -0.48 16.41
C ILE A 45 5.49 -1.22 17.43
N GLU A 46 5.55 -0.68 18.62
CA GLU A 46 6.27 -1.26 19.75
C GLU A 46 5.46 -2.39 20.40
N ALA A 47 6.17 -3.36 21.00
CA ALA A 47 5.55 -4.35 21.87
C ALA A 47 4.83 -3.67 23.06
N SER A 48 3.57 -4.04 23.27
CA SER A 48 2.82 -3.68 24.48
C SER A 48 2.83 -4.83 25.47
N LYS A 49 3.11 -4.53 26.75
CA LYS A 49 2.88 -5.48 27.86
C LYS A 49 1.46 -5.44 28.40
N GLU A 50 0.72 -4.38 28.06
CA GLU A 50 -0.70 -4.25 28.36
C GLU A 50 -1.47 -4.88 27.20
N LEU A 51 -1.84 -6.15 27.38
CA LEU A 51 -2.55 -6.92 26.36
C LEU A 51 -3.99 -6.41 26.23
N ARG A 52 -4.51 -6.34 25.00
CA ARG A 52 -5.90 -5.95 24.75
C ARG A 52 -6.86 -6.97 25.35
N ASP A 53 -7.92 -6.44 25.94
CA ASP A 53 -9.04 -7.26 26.40
C ASP A 53 -9.83 -7.75 25.19
N ILE A 54 -9.82 -9.06 25.01
CA ILE A 54 -10.44 -9.76 23.88
C ILE A 54 -11.68 -10.53 24.31
N ASN A 55 -12.08 -10.48 25.58
CA ASN A 55 -13.16 -11.33 26.11
C ASN A 55 -14.52 -11.09 25.45
N GLU A 56 -14.76 -9.86 25.01
CA GLU A 56 -16.00 -9.45 24.32
C GLU A 56 -15.87 -9.46 22.79
N LEU A 57 -14.73 -9.90 22.26
CA LEU A 57 -14.48 -9.98 20.83
C LEU A 57 -14.64 -11.40 20.31
N THR A 58 -15.08 -11.50 19.05
CA THR A 58 -15.13 -12.76 18.33
C THR A 58 -13.85 -12.96 17.55
N LEU A 59 -13.13 -14.06 17.82
CA LEU A 59 -12.02 -14.52 17.00
C LEU A 59 -12.54 -14.98 15.62
N LEU A 60 -11.97 -14.40 14.56
CA LEU A 60 -12.27 -14.70 13.17
C LEU A 60 -11.24 -15.63 12.55
N ASP A 61 -9.96 -15.37 12.81
CA ASP A 61 -8.86 -16.12 12.23
C ASP A 61 -7.62 -16.08 13.14
N GLU A 62 -6.81 -17.13 13.07
CA GLU A 62 -5.61 -17.31 13.88
C GLU A 62 -4.52 -18.06 13.09
N TYR A 63 -3.28 -17.58 13.21
CA TYR A 63 -2.11 -18.21 12.62
C TYR A 63 -0.92 -18.17 13.58
N GLU A 64 -0.34 -19.34 13.88
CA GLU A 64 0.84 -19.48 14.73
C GLU A 64 2.14 -19.18 13.96
N ILE A 65 3.03 -18.39 14.56
CA ILE A 65 4.35 -18.06 14.01
C ILE A 65 5.41 -17.94 15.11
N ASP A 66 6.64 -18.39 14.82
CA ASP A 66 7.82 -18.09 15.64
C ASP A 66 8.40 -16.76 15.13
N LEU A 67 8.09 -15.67 15.84
CA LEU A 67 8.41 -14.31 15.38
C LEU A 67 9.92 -14.03 15.41
N GLU A 68 10.61 -14.57 16.41
CA GLU A 68 12.02 -14.26 16.69
C GLU A 68 12.98 -15.42 16.35
N GLY A 69 12.44 -16.58 15.98
CA GLY A 69 13.22 -17.78 15.73
C GLY A 69 13.75 -18.44 17.00
N ASP A 70 13.13 -18.18 18.15
CA ASP A 70 13.55 -18.71 19.46
C ASP A 70 12.83 -20.01 19.84
N GLY A 71 11.87 -20.45 19.02
CA GLY A 71 11.06 -21.64 19.20
C GLY A 71 9.83 -21.44 20.10
N GLN A 72 9.58 -20.22 20.59
CA GLN A 72 8.31 -19.84 21.20
C GLN A 72 7.37 -19.32 20.11
N MET A 73 6.10 -19.71 20.19
CA MET A 73 5.12 -19.35 19.18
C MET A 73 4.30 -18.14 19.64
N GLU A 74 4.20 -17.15 18.78
CA GLU A 74 3.22 -16.08 18.82
C GLU A 74 2.02 -16.41 17.92
N ASN A 75 0.89 -15.77 18.19
CA ASN A 75 -0.33 -15.91 17.40
C ASN A 75 -0.65 -14.60 16.69
N VAL A 76 -0.73 -14.65 15.36
CA VAL A 76 -1.40 -13.61 14.58
C VAL A 76 -2.90 -13.86 14.69
N GLN A 77 -3.64 -12.94 15.29
CA GLN A 77 -5.06 -13.13 15.60
C GLN A 77 -5.89 -11.95 15.09
N MET A 78 -6.95 -12.27 14.37
CA MET A 78 -7.92 -11.29 13.87
C MET A 78 -9.25 -11.45 14.60
N TYR A 79 -9.71 -10.35 15.19
CA TYR A 79 -10.93 -10.27 15.97
C TYR A 79 -11.89 -9.24 15.41
N THR A 80 -13.17 -9.41 15.73
CA THR A 80 -14.20 -8.41 15.48
C THR A 80 -15.16 -8.29 16.68
N ALA A 81 -15.77 -7.13 16.86
CA ALA A 81 -16.82 -6.92 17.87
C ALA A 81 -18.17 -7.58 17.48
N ALA A 82 -18.35 -7.95 16.21
CA ALA A 82 -19.54 -8.67 15.76
C ALA A 82 -19.63 -10.04 16.46
N GLN A 83 -20.80 -10.34 17.03
CA GLN A 83 -21.04 -11.57 17.77
C GLN A 83 -21.44 -12.73 16.85
N LYS A 84 -21.41 -13.96 17.36
CA LYS A 84 -21.92 -15.14 16.67
C LYS A 84 -23.39 -15.39 17.00
N ASP A 85 -24.17 -15.80 16.01
CA ASP A 85 -25.51 -16.33 16.23
C ASP A 85 -25.47 -17.73 16.91
N PRO A 86 -26.61 -18.29 17.36
CA PRO A 86 -26.63 -19.63 17.97
C PRO A 86 -26.15 -20.77 17.05
N SER A 87 -26.02 -20.53 15.74
CA SER A 87 -25.51 -21.49 14.76
C SER A 87 -24.00 -21.31 14.51
N GLY A 88 -23.36 -20.30 15.12
CA GLY A 88 -21.95 -19.99 14.99
C GLY A 88 -21.60 -19.03 13.85
N ASN A 89 -22.59 -18.51 13.11
CA ASN A 89 -22.34 -17.54 12.04
C ASN A 89 -22.09 -16.15 12.62
N ILE A 90 -21.18 -15.38 12.02
CA ILE A 90 -20.97 -13.99 12.43
C ILE A 90 -22.21 -13.16 12.05
N MET A 91 -22.73 -12.42 13.03
CA MET A 91 -23.81 -11.45 12.87
C MET A 91 -23.23 -10.11 12.43
N TRP A 92 -22.88 -10.01 11.15
CA TRP A 92 -22.34 -8.79 10.56
C TRP A 92 -23.36 -7.63 10.62
N ASP A 93 -22.85 -6.42 10.87
CA ASP A 93 -23.58 -5.15 10.79
C ASP A 93 -22.99 -4.29 9.66
N ASP A 94 -23.53 -3.11 9.42
CA ASP A 94 -23.01 -2.15 8.44
C ASP A 94 -21.60 -1.65 8.80
N GLY A 95 -21.18 -1.82 10.06
CA GLY A 95 -19.80 -1.67 10.49
C GLY A 95 -19.59 -2.05 11.95
N GLN A 96 -18.34 -2.35 12.31
CA GLN A 96 -17.97 -2.79 13.64
C GLN A 96 -16.48 -2.56 13.91
N ASN A 97 -16.05 -2.68 15.16
CA ASN A 97 -14.63 -2.63 15.52
C ASN A 97 -13.93 -3.95 15.15
N TRP A 98 -12.70 -3.82 14.66
CA TRP A 98 -11.79 -4.91 14.33
C TRP A 98 -10.46 -4.71 15.06
N LEU A 99 -9.81 -5.82 15.38
CA LEU A 99 -8.50 -5.86 16.01
C LEU A 99 -7.67 -6.93 15.30
N LEU A 100 -6.50 -6.56 14.78
CA LEU A 100 -5.48 -7.48 14.30
C LEU A 100 -4.24 -7.32 15.18
N THR A 101 -3.76 -8.43 15.72
CA THR A 101 -2.62 -8.42 16.61
C THR A 101 -1.70 -9.61 16.40
N VAL A 102 -0.42 -9.44 16.74
CA VAL A 102 0.52 -10.54 16.98
C VAL A 102 0.71 -10.63 18.49
N ARG A 103 0.37 -11.77 19.09
CA ARG A 103 0.29 -11.92 20.55
C ARG A 103 1.10 -13.11 21.04
N GLY A 104 2.04 -12.83 21.94
CA GLY A 104 2.78 -13.83 22.71
C GLY A 104 2.21 -13.99 24.13
N GLU A 105 2.97 -14.60 25.03
CA GLU A 105 2.55 -14.83 26.42
C GLU A 105 2.43 -13.53 27.23
N ASP A 106 3.39 -12.61 27.09
CA ASP A 106 3.51 -11.39 27.89
C ASP A 106 3.60 -10.09 27.06
N ARG A 107 3.53 -10.21 25.74
CA ARG A 107 3.62 -9.08 24.80
C ARG A 107 2.62 -9.18 23.67
N GLU A 108 2.24 -8.03 23.15
CA GLU A 108 1.28 -7.88 22.05
C GLU A 108 1.68 -6.73 21.13
N TYR A 109 1.61 -6.97 19.82
CA TYR A 109 1.77 -5.96 18.78
C TYR A 109 0.42 -5.70 18.13
N VAL A 110 -0.12 -4.50 18.28
CA VAL A 110 -1.42 -4.13 17.69
C VAL A 110 -1.17 -3.57 16.28
N LEU A 111 -1.39 -4.41 15.27
CA LEU A 111 -1.17 -4.06 13.86
C LEU A 111 -2.33 -3.23 13.30
N PHE A 112 -3.56 -3.54 13.73
CA PHE A 112 -4.75 -2.77 13.39
C PHE A 112 -5.71 -2.74 14.56
N GLU A 113 -6.27 -1.57 14.86
CA GLU A 113 -7.39 -1.39 15.79
C GLU A 113 -8.26 -0.26 15.27
N GLY A 114 -9.51 -0.55 14.95
CA GLY A 114 -10.38 0.48 14.41
C GLY A 114 -11.74 -0.01 13.96
N TYR A 115 -12.61 0.96 13.67
CA TYR A 115 -13.94 0.73 13.14
C TYR A 115 -13.88 0.58 11.61
N VAL A 116 -14.44 -0.51 11.10
CA VAL A 116 -14.54 -0.81 9.67
C VAL A 116 -16.00 -0.71 9.26
N GLN A 117 -16.31 0.24 8.38
CA GLN A 117 -17.63 0.44 7.79
C GLN A 117 -17.69 -0.24 6.42
N LEU A 118 -18.71 -1.07 6.17
CA LEU A 118 -19.00 -1.71 4.89
C LEU A 118 -17.76 -2.36 4.26
N GLY A 119 -17.13 -3.27 5.00
CA GLY A 119 -15.93 -3.95 4.55
C GLY A 119 -15.39 -4.95 5.58
N GLU A 120 -14.18 -5.38 5.31
CA GLU A 120 -13.44 -6.38 6.09
C GLU A 120 -11.97 -5.99 6.17
N ILE A 121 -11.22 -6.66 7.05
CA ILE A 121 -9.77 -6.67 7.01
C ILE A 121 -9.33 -8.06 6.56
N LYS A 122 -8.42 -8.10 5.59
CA LYS A 122 -7.69 -9.32 5.21
C LYS A 122 -6.24 -9.16 5.58
N TYR A 123 -5.59 -10.25 5.97
CA TYR A 123 -4.16 -10.25 6.20
C TYR A 123 -3.49 -11.45 5.55
N TRP A 124 -2.18 -11.31 5.31
CA TRP A 124 -1.29 -12.38 4.88
C TRP A 124 -0.01 -12.29 5.69
N ALA A 125 0.42 -13.41 6.26
CA ALA A 125 1.73 -13.56 6.88
C ALA A 125 2.66 -14.31 5.93
N TYR A 126 3.85 -13.78 5.67
CA TYR A 126 4.82 -14.40 4.76
C TYR A 126 6.24 -13.90 5.05
N THR A 127 7.24 -14.68 4.65
CA THR A 127 8.63 -14.22 4.61
C THR A 127 8.99 -13.76 3.20
N ALA A 128 9.67 -12.62 3.06
CA ALA A 128 10.14 -12.12 1.78
C ALA A 128 11.57 -11.57 1.87
N GLY A 129 12.16 -11.29 0.71
CA GLY A 129 13.52 -10.74 0.64
C GLY A 129 14.63 -11.78 0.82
N SER A 130 15.88 -11.33 0.68
CA SER A 130 17.07 -12.18 0.87
C SER A 130 17.37 -12.48 2.34
N ASP A 131 16.86 -11.65 3.24
CA ASP A 131 16.95 -11.76 4.69
C ASP A 131 15.79 -12.56 5.31
N SER A 132 14.80 -12.97 4.49
CA SER A 132 13.65 -13.78 4.93
C SER A 132 12.89 -13.14 6.10
N LYS A 133 12.82 -11.81 6.13
CA LYS A 133 12.10 -11.09 7.17
C LYS A 133 10.61 -11.44 7.12
N LEU A 134 10.00 -11.48 8.30
CA LEU A 134 8.57 -11.66 8.42
C LEU A 134 7.84 -10.36 8.03
N HIS A 135 6.86 -10.53 7.15
CA HIS A 135 5.89 -9.53 6.79
C HIS A 135 4.49 -9.98 7.18
N ILE A 136 3.71 -9.04 7.68
CA ILE A 136 2.25 -9.15 7.74
C ILE A 136 1.69 -8.01 6.91
N THR A 137 1.03 -8.32 5.80
CA THR A 137 0.35 -7.31 4.98
C THR A 137 -1.14 -7.35 5.25
N THR A 138 -1.77 -6.18 5.39
CA THR A 138 -3.22 -6.05 5.55
C THR A 138 -3.84 -5.29 4.39
N LEU A 139 -4.97 -5.78 3.89
CA LEU A 139 -5.83 -5.08 2.95
C LEU A 139 -7.17 -4.79 3.62
N GLN A 140 -7.59 -3.53 3.59
CA GLN A 140 -8.95 -3.11 3.92
C GLN A 140 -9.66 -2.72 2.61
N PRO A 141 -10.37 -3.65 1.95
CA PRO A 141 -11.18 -3.32 0.78
C PRO A 141 -12.58 -2.91 1.24
N GLY A 142 -12.88 -1.62 1.18
CA GLY A 142 -14.19 -1.09 1.55
C GLY A 142 -14.64 0.03 0.62
N SER A 143 -15.94 0.31 0.61
CA SER A 143 -16.46 1.42 -0.19
C SER A 143 -16.03 2.79 0.34
N ALA A 144 -15.73 2.85 1.64
CA ALA A 144 -15.32 4.07 2.36
C ALA A 144 -13.81 4.13 2.66
N SER A 145 -13.07 3.04 2.45
CA SER A 145 -11.62 2.96 2.65
C SER A 145 -11.03 1.89 1.74
N LEU A 146 -9.89 2.17 1.10
CA LEU A 146 -9.13 1.18 0.37
C LEU A 146 -7.66 1.30 0.78
N GLN A 147 -7.25 0.52 1.78
CA GLN A 147 -5.94 0.65 2.40
C GLN A 147 -5.12 -0.65 2.28
N LEU A 148 -3.85 -0.52 1.92
CA LEU A 148 -2.85 -1.58 1.95
C LEU A 148 -1.69 -1.14 2.86
N MET A 149 -1.46 -1.89 3.93
CA MET A 149 -0.36 -1.70 4.87
C MET A 149 0.52 -2.95 4.85
N ASP A 150 1.83 -2.77 5.02
CA ASP A 150 2.76 -3.87 5.28
C ASP A 150 3.47 -3.63 6.61
N PHE A 151 3.63 -4.69 7.40
CA PHE A 151 4.28 -4.67 8.70
C PHE A 151 5.47 -5.61 8.65
N GLU A 152 6.68 -5.04 8.62
CA GLU A 152 7.93 -5.80 8.66
C GLU A 152 8.43 -5.90 10.11
N TYR A 153 8.77 -7.11 10.58
CA TYR A 153 9.32 -7.28 11.92
C TYR A 153 10.78 -6.79 12.00
N ASP A 154 11.08 -5.98 13.01
CA ASP A 154 12.42 -5.48 13.34
C ASP A 154 12.84 -6.04 14.71
N SER A 155 13.63 -7.12 14.67
CA SER A 155 14.13 -7.80 15.87
C SER A 155 15.09 -6.95 16.69
N ASP A 156 15.78 -5.97 16.09
CA ASP A 156 16.71 -5.10 16.82
C ASP A 156 15.96 -4.11 17.72
N LYS A 157 14.71 -3.76 17.32
CA LYS A 157 13.87 -2.80 18.03
C LYS A 157 12.69 -3.44 18.78
N ASP A 158 12.50 -4.76 18.67
CA ASP A 158 11.36 -5.49 19.26
C ASP A 158 10.01 -4.85 18.85
N GLY A 159 9.75 -4.84 17.55
CA GLY A 159 8.53 -4.25 17.00
C GLY A 159 8.37 -4.36 15.50
N PHE A 160 7.27 -3.84 14.99
CA PHE A 160 6.98 -3.83 13.56
C PHE A 160 7.18 -2.43 12.96
N GLU A 161 7.88 -2.35 11.84
CA GLU A 161 7.86 -1.17 10.97
C GLU A 161 6.66 -1.28 10.03
N GLY A 162 5.58 -0.57 10.35
CA GLY A 162 4.41 -0.45 9.50
C GLY A 162 4.61 0.56 8.38
N THR A 163 4.42 0.16 7.14
CA THR A 163 4.49 1.01 5.95
C THR A 163 3.13 1.05 5.25
N GLU A 164 2.61 2.25 5.05
CA GLU A 164 1.45 2.48 4.20
C GLU A 164 1.86 2.41 2.73
N ILE A 165 1.46 1.33 2.07
CA ILE A 165 1.73 1.09 0.66
C ILE A 165 0.73 1.85 -0.21
N PHE A 166 -0.54 1.85 0.20
CA PHE A 166 -1.63 2.47 -0.55
C PHE A 166 -2.73 2.94 0.39
N ASN A 167 -3.08 4.22 0.34
CA ASN A 167 -4.20 4.81 1.08
C ASN A 167 -4.68 6.11 0.40
N PRO A 168 -5.38 6.00 -0.74
CA PRO A 168 -5.98 7.17 -1.39
C PRO A 168 -6.97 7.86 -0.45
N GLU A 169 -6.89 9.19 -0.38
CA GLU A 169 -7.87 9.99 0.35
C GLU A 169 -9.22 10.03 -0.40
N ASN A 170 -10.33 10.08 0.34
CA ASN A 170 -11.68 10.29 -0.20
C ASN A 170 -12.10 9.28 -1.29
N VAL A 171 -11.82 8.00 -1.06
CA VAL A 171 -12.22 6.92 -1.98
C VAL A 171 -13.73 6.92 -2.17
N ASN A 172 -14.14 6.89 -3.44
CA ASN A 172 -15.48 6.52 -3.84
C ASN A 172 -15.38 5.27 -4.71
N LEU A 173 -15.50 4.09 -4.09
CA LEU A 173 -15.33 2.82 -4.78
C LEU A 173 -16.51 2.56 -5.72
N MET A 174 -16.25 2.58 -7.03
CA MET A 174 -17.29 2.42 -8.04
C MET A 174 -17.62 0.95 -8.35
N HIS A 175 -16.64 0.05 -8.19
CA HIS A 175 -16.76 -1.36 -8.54
C HIS A 175 -15.70 -2.20 -7.81
N SER A 176 -16.07 -3.41 -7.41
CA SER A 176 -15.16 -4.46 -6.95
C SER A 176 -15.58 -5.80 -7.56
N SER A 177 -14.60 -6.63 -7.89
CA SER A 177 -14.85 -8.03 -8.25
C SER A 177 -15.13 -8.85 -6.98
N VAL A 178 -15.89 -9.93 -7.13
CA VAL A 178 -16.06 -10.92 -6.06
C VAL A 178 -14.88 -11.89 -6.04
N ASN A 179 -14.49 -12.33 -4.85
CA ASN A 179 -13.62 -13.50 -4.72
C ASN A 179 -14.47 -14.76 -4.97
N VAL A 180 -14.04 -15.61 -5.89
CA VAL A 180 -14.56 -16.96 -6.07
C VAL A 180 -13.48 -17.90 -5.56
N GLU A 181 -13.66 -18.38 -4.34
CA GLU A 181 -12.80 -19.42 -3.73
C GLU A 181 -13.42 -20.80 -3.91
#